data_AF-A0A930EB15-F1
#
_entry.id   AF-A0A930EB15-F1
#
_cell.length_a   1.000
_cell.length_b   1.000
_cell.length_c   1.000
_cell.angle_alpha   90.00
_cell.angle_beta   90.00
_cell.angle_gamma   90.00
#
_symmetry.space_group_name_H-M   'P 1'
#
loop_
_entity.id
_entity.type
_entity.pdbx_description
1 polymer ?
#
loop_
_entity_poly.entity_id
_entity_poly.type
_entity_poly.pdbx_seq_one_letter_code
_entity_poly.pdbx_strand_id
1 'polypeptide(L)'
;EWTKAAEVLSEMDDEIALFGNEFGLAVCDSSKNIVLLNDEKADATEVYKILSSKRITAYNVKEYMKTGISCEKYFDVMLAWYVLGTESSQDLENIIFSELGVNLEKFEEQFKKRKISEVSDDEKSEFLYKRTGSNSGR
;
A
#
# COMPACT_ATOMS: atom_id res chain seq x y z
N GLU A 1 -1.86 -2.21 -16.54
CA GLU A 1 -0.64 -2.91 -16.99
C GLU A 1 0.58 -2.26 -16.33
N TRP A 2 1.45 -3.06 -15.73
CA TRP A 2 2.61 -2.60 -14.95
C TRP A 2 3.58 -1.70 -15.75
N THR A 3 3.66 -1.89 -17.08
CA THR A 3 4.46 -1.04 -17.96
C THR A 3 3.96 0.41 -18.00
N LYS A 4 2.63 0.62 -18.06
CA LYS A 4 2.03 1.96 -17.98
C LYS A 4 2.16 2.56 -16.58
N ALA A 5 2.21 1.71 -15.55
CA ALA A 5 2.42 2.17 -14.19
C ALA A 5 3.80 2.79 -13.99
N ALA A 6 4.84 2.27 -14.66
CA ALA A 6 6.19 2.85 -14.61
C ALA A 6 6.21 4.30 -15.15
N GLU A 7 5.47 4.58 -16.23
CA GLU A 7 5.32 5.93 -16.77
C GLU A 7 4.63 6.85 -15.75
N VAL A 8 3.50 6.42 -15.19
CA VAL A 8 2.75 7.20 -14.19
C VAL A 8 3.58 7.45 -12.92
N LEU A 9 4.28 6.43 -12.41
CA LEU A 9 5.14 6.54 -11.21
C LEU A 9 6.32 7.49 -11.41
N SER A 10 6.82 7.60 -12.64
CA SER A 10 7.90 8.53 -12.97
C SER A 10 7.44 9.98 -12.89
N GLU A 11 6.14 10.24 -13.10
CA GLU A 11 5.53 11.57 -12.98
C GLU A 11 5.01 11.89 -11.57
N MET A 12 4.90 10.88 -10.69
CA MET A 12 4.46 11.08 -9.30
C MET A 12 5.53 11.81 -8.49
N ASP A 13 5.13 12.47 -7.41
CA ASP A 13 6.06 13.16 -6.51
C ASP A 13 7.09 12.20 -5.91
N ASP A 14 8.15 12.78 -5.32
CA ASP A 14 9.24 11.99 -4.71
C ASP A 14 8.82 11.35 -3.38
N GLU A 15 7.84 11.92 -2.69
CA GLU A 15 7.26 11.35 -1.47
C GLU A 15 6.02 10.55 -1.80
N ILE A 16 6.04 9.27 -1.42
CA ILE A 16 4.95 8.33 -1.71
C ILE A 16 4.56 7.52 -0.48
N ALA A 17 3.29 7.17 -0.41
CA ALA A 17 2.74 6.17 0.48
C ALA A 17 2.59 4.83 -0.24
N LEU A 18 2.98 3.73 0.41
CA LEU A 18 2.85 2.36 -0.10
C LEU A 18 1.99 1.50 0.82
N PHE A 19 1.12 0.71 0.21
CA PHE A 19 0.42 -0.40 0.87
C PHE A 19 0.34 -1.57 -0.09
N GLY A 20 0.87 -2.73 0.31
CA GLY A 20 0.82 -3.96 -0.47
C GLY A 20 0.35 -5.14 0.36
N ASN A 21 -0.30 -6.08 -0.32
CA ASN A 21 -0.69 -7.38 0.23
C ASN A 21 -0.74 -8.43 -0.90
N GLU A 22 -1.39 -9.56 -0.67
CA GLU A 22 -1.50 -10.63 -1.67
C GLU A 22 -2.28 -10.27 -2.94
N PHE A 23 -3.07 -9.20 -2.93
CA PHE A 23 -3.76 -8.71 -4.13
C PHE A 23 -2.85 -7.87 -5.04
N GLY A 24 -1.85 -7.22 -4.47
CA GLY A 24 -1.01 -6.29 -5.22
C GLY A 24 -0.44 -5.17 -4.37
N LEU A 25 -0.13 -4.05 -5.03
CA LEU A 25 0.50 -2.88 -4.47
C LEU A 25 -0.30 -1.63 -4.84
N ALA A 26 -0.61 -0.79 -3.88
CA ALA A 26 -1.07 0.57 -4.11
C ALA A 26 0.04 1.58 -3.81
N VAL A 27 0.00 2.70 -4.53
CA VAL A 27 0.98 3.80 -4.41
C VAL A 27 0.23 5.12 -4.49
N CYS A 28 0.51 6.04 -3.56
CA CYS A 28 -0.06 7.38 -3.57
C CYS A 28 1.00 8.46 -3.34
N ASP A 29 0.94 9.58 -4.05
CA ASP A 29 1.83 10.74 -3.87
C ASP A 29 1.11 11.97 -3.29
N SER A 30 -0.02 11.76 -2.60
CA SER A 30 -1.02 12.75 -2.17
C SER A 30 -1.96 13.29 -3.25
N SER A 31 -1.58 13.25 -4.53
CA SER A 31 -2.38 13.77 -5.65
C SER A 31 -3.01 12.66 -6.50
N LYS A 32 -2.23 11.60 -6.77
CA LYS A 32 -2.57 10.45 -7.57
C LYS A 32 -2.46 9.21 -6.69
N ASN A 33 -3.43 8.32 -6.81
CA ASN A 33 -3.40 7.00 -6.19
C ASN A 33 -3.57 5.95 -7.28
N ILE A 34 -2.61 5.04 -7.41
CA ILE A 34 -2.61 3.96 -8.38
C ILE A 34 -2.62 2.61 -7.69
N VAL A 35 -3.29 1.65 -8.31
CA VAL A 35 -3.32 0.27 -7.84
C VAL A 35 -2.76 -0.67 -8.90
N LEU A 36 -1.84 -1.52 -8.48
CA LEU A 36 -1.14 -2.51 -9.28
C LEU A 36 -1.50 -3.89 -8.75
N LEU A 37 -2.46 -4.54 -9.39
CA LEU A 37 -2.83 -5.91 -9.04
C LEU A 37 -1.74 -6.89 -9.49
N ASN A 38 -1.53 -7.94 -8.69
CA ASN A 38 -0.60 -9.01 -9.00
C ASN A 38 -1.06 -9.76 -10.26
N ASP A 39 -0.13 -9.94 -11.19
CA ASP A 39 -0.30 -10.72 -12.41
C ASP A 39 0.98 -11.54 -12.61
N GLU A 40 0.85 -12.87 -12.73
CA GLU A 40 1.99 -13.79 -12.90
C GLU A 40 2.86 -13.48 -14.11
N LYS A 41 2.31 -12.76 -15.09
CA LYS A 41 3.00 -12.37 -16.33
C LYS A 41 3.59 -10.96 -16.28
N ALA A 42 3.31 -10.19 -15.23
CA ALA A 42 3.79 -8.82 -15.13
C ALA A 42 5.27 -8.75 -14.73
N ASP A 43 6.04 -7.96 -15.47
CA ASP A 43 7.38 -7.57 -15.05
C ASP A 43 7.30 -6.34 -14.13
N ALA A 44 7.63 -6.55 -12.86
CA ALA A 44 7.64 -5.52 -11.84
C ALA A 44 8.99 -4.78 -11.71
N THR A 45 10.02 -5.17 -12.46
CA THR A 45 11.40 -4.72 -12.26
C THR A 45 11.55 -3.21 -12.36
N GLU A 46 11.01 -2.59 -13.42
CA GLU A 46 11.13 -1.13 -13.59
C GLU A 46 10.30 -0.36 -12.56
N VAL A 47 9.11 -0.86 -12.20
CA VAL A 47 8.28 -0.29 -11.13
C VAL A 47 9.05 -0.28 -9.81
N TYR A 48 9.63 -1.42 -9.42
CA TYR A 48 10.37 -1.54 -8.16
C TYR A 48 11.62 -0.67 -8.14
N LYS A 49 12.31 -0.53 -9.27
CA LYS A 49 13.44 0.39 -9.41
C LYS A 49 13.02 1.86 -9.24
N ILE A 50 11.90 2.28 -9.84
CA ILE A 50 11.37 3.63 -9.64
C ILE A 50 11.01 3.85 -8.17
N LEU A 51 10.25 2.93 -7.56
CA LEU A 51 9.87 3.02 -6.15
C LEU A 51 11.08 3.12 -5.23
N SER A 52 12.15 2.37 -5.53
CA SER A 52 13.41 2.39 -4.75
C SER A 52 14.11 3.75 -4.74
N SER A 53 13.81 4.63 -5.70
CA SER A 53 14.37 5.98 -5.76
C SER A 53 13.61 7.01 -4.92
N LYS A 54 12.39 6.67 -4.46
CA LYS A 54 11.45 7.57 -3.78
C LYS A 54 11.66 7.59 -2.26
N ARG A 55 11.09 8.61 -1.59
CA ARG A 55 10.91 8.62 -0.13
C ARG A 55 9.61 7.90 0.22
N ILE A 56 9.72 6.76 0.88
CA ILE A 56 8.60 5.83 1.10
C ILE A 56 8.04 5.98 2.51
N THR A 57 6.74 6.26 2.63
CA THR A 57 5.99 6.04 3.87
C THR A 57 5.18 4.76 3.72
N ALA A 58 5.35 3.78 4.60
CA ALA A 58 4.56 2.56 4.52
C ALA A 58 4.33 1.92 5.89
N TYR A 59 3.35 1.03 5.94
CA TYR A 59 3.12 0.16 7.09
C TYR A 59 3.97 -1.11 6.95
N ASN A 60 4.78 -1.43 7.98
CA ASN A 60 5.63 -2.61 8.03
C ASN A 60 6.57 -2.72 6.83
N VAL A 61 7.50 -1.75 6.72
CA VAL A 61 8.37 -1.54 5.56
C VAL A 61 9.23 -2.78 5.24
N LYS A 62 9.52 -3.59 6.26
CA LYS A 62 10.28 -4.84 6.14
C LYS A 62 9.70 -5.80 5.09
N GLU A 63 8.39 -5.80 4.87
CA GLU A 63 7.79 -6.68 3.84
C GLU A 63 8.20 -6.24 2.43
N TYR A 64 8.31 -4.93 2.15
CA TYR A 64 8.75 -4.43 0.85
C TYR A 64 10.24 -4.64 0.64
N MET A 65 11.07 -4.62 1.69
CA MET A 65 12.51 -4.94 1.56
C MET A 65 12.78 -6.39 1.13
N LYS A 66 11.81 -7.30 1.33
CA LYS A 66 11.87 -8.67 0.79
C LYS A 66 11.51 -8.72 -0.70
N THR A 67 10.91 -7.65 -1.20
CA THR A 67 10.67 -7.44 -2.64
C THR A 67 11.89 -6.79 -3.27
N GLY A 68 11.88 -6.58 -4.59
CA GLY A 68 12.93 -5.85 -5.28
C GLY A 68 12.99 -4.34 -4.98
N ILE A 69 12.19 -3.83 -4.02
CA ILE A 69 12.12 -2.42 -3.65
C ILE A 69 13.14 -2.12 -2.54
N SER A 70 14.21 -1.40 -2.89
CA SER A 70 15.15 -0.86 -1.90
C SER A 70 14.49 0.30 -1.15
N CYS A 71 14.30 0.14 0.15
CA CYS A 71 13.72 1.17 1.01
C CYS A 71 14.84 1.88 1.80
N GLU A 72 15.68 2.69 1.14
CA GLU A 72 16.78 3.41 1.81
C GLU A 72 16.29 4.65 2.57
N LYS A 73 15.28 5.34 2.02
CA LYS A 73 14.67 6.54 2.61
C LYS A 73 13.22 6.23 2.93
N TYR A 74 12.95 5.81 4.16
CA TYR A 74 11.61 5.41 4.55
C TYR A 74 11.15 5.95 5.91
N PHE A 75 9.83 5.98 6.08
CA PHE A 75 9.13 6.15 7.34
C PHE A 75 8.18 4.96 7.54
N ASP A 76 8.36 4.22 8.64
CA ASP A 76 7.53 3.06 8.97
C ASP A 76 6.46 3.44 9.99
N VAL A 77 5.19 3.40 9.56
CA VAL A 77 4.04 3.75 10.38
C VAL A 77 3.90 2.82 11.59
N MET A 78 4.18 1.53 11.42
CA MET A 78 4.07 0.54 12.50
C MET A 78 5.12 0.80 13.58
N LEU A 79 6.37 1.10 13.19
CA LEU A 79 7.43 1.44 14.14
C LEU A 79 7.17 2.77 14.83
N ALA A 80 6.69 3.77 14.10
CA ALA A 80 6.31 5.05 14.70
C ALA A 80 5.20 4.87 15.75
N TRP A 81 4.14 4.13 15.40
CA TRP A 81 3.06 3.78 16.32
C TRP A 81 3.57 3.10 17.59
N TYR A 82 4.44 2.08 17.42
CA TYR A 82 5.05 1.38 18.54
C TYR A 82 5.88 2.30 19.47
N VAL A 83 6.71 3.18 18.89
CA VAL A 83 7.59 4.07 19.66
C VAL A 83 6.81 5.15 20.41
N LEU A 84 5.66 5.58 19.88
CA LEU A 84 4.80 6.56 20.56
C LEU A 84 4.09 6.00 21.81
N GLY A 85 4.30 4.71 22.13
CA GLY A 85 3.85 4.13 23.41
C GLY A 85 2.35 3.87 23.45
N THR A 86 1.73 3.64 22.31
CA THR A 86 0.30 3.31 22.23
C THR A 86 0.09 1.90 22.80
N GLU A 87 -0.71 1.76 23.87
CA GLU A 87 -1.13 0.45 24.39
C GLU A 87 -2.09 -0.31 23.44
N SER A 88 -2.36 0.27 22.27
CA SER A 88 -3.29 -0.23 21.26
C SER A 88 -2.65 -1.24 20.31
N SER A 89 -3.50 -2.01 19.63
CA SER A 89 -3.06 -2.93 18.56
C SER A 89 -2.30 -2.18 17.47
N GLN A 90 -1.31 -2.86 16.88
CA GLN A 90 -0.48 -2.36 15.78
C GLN A 90 -1.11 -2.60 14.41
N ASP A 91 -2.29 -3.23 14.33
CA ASP A 91 -2.99 -3.44 13.06
C ASP A 91 -3.22 -2.10 12.35
N LEU A 92 -2.91 -2.04 11.05
CA LEU A 92 -3.03 -0.81 10.27
C LEU A 92 -4.45 -0.19 10.37
N GLU A 93 -5.49 -1.01 10.31
CA GLU A 93 -6.89 -0.55 10.43
C GLU A 93 -7.15 0.09 11.80
N ASN A 94 -6.55 -0.41 12.87
CA ASN A 94 -6.68 0.17 14.20
C ASN A 94 -5.92 1.49 14.30
N ILE A 95 -4.75 1.60 13.68
CA ILE A 95 -3.98 2.86 13.60
C ILE A 95 -4.80 3.90 12.84
N ILE A 96 -5.34 3.54 11.67
CA ILE A 96 -6.18 4.43 10.85
C ILE A 96 -7.42 4.87 11.63
N PHE A 97 -8.10 3.96 12.33
CA PHE A 97 -9.25 4.31 13.14
C PHE A 97 -8.89 5.24 14.30
N SER A 98 -7.79 4.97 15.01
CA SER A 98 -7.38 5.74 16.17
C SER A 98 -6.97 7.17 15.81
N GLU A 99 -6.25 7.34 14.70
CA GLU A 99 -5.72 8.65 14.28
C GLU A 99 -6.70 9.44 13.41
N LEU A 100 -7.51 8.76 12.58
CA LEU A 100 -8.35 9.41 11.56
C LEU A 100 -9.86 9.21 11.79
N GLY A 101 -10.26 8.34 12.73
CA GLY A 101 -11.68 7.99 12.94
C GLY A 101 -12.32 7.21 11.79
N VAL A 102 -11.52 6.71 10.85
CA VAL A 102 -12.00 5.97 9.67
C VAL A 102 -11.99 4.47 10.00
N ASN A 103 -13.16 3.83 9.89
CA ASN A 103 -13.27 2.39 10.06
C ASN A 103 -13.07 1.66 8.72
N LEU A 104 -12.06 0.79 8.66
CA LEU A 104 -11.79 -0.06 7.50
C LEU A 104 -11.94 -1.53 7.90
N GLU A 105 -12.57 -2.33 7.05
CA GLU A 105 -12.67 -3.79 7.26
C GLU A 105 -11.29 -4.43 7.14
N LYS A 106 -10.93 -5.30 8.09
CA LYS A 106 -9.66 -6.04 8.03
C LYS A 106 -9.68 -7.03 6.88
N PHE A 107 -8.49 -7.30 6.33
CA PHE A 107 -8.32 -8.30 5.28
C PHE A 107 -8.97 -9.65 5.64
N GLU A 108 -8.67 -10.14 6.84
CA GLU A 108 -9.16 -11.42 7.35
C GLU A 108 -10.68 -11.45 7.53
N GLU A 109 -11.29 -10.32 7.86
CA GLU A 109 -12.74 -10.23 8.05
C GLU A 109 -13.47 -10.25 6.70
N GLN A 110 -12.90 -9.58 5.69
CA GLN A 110 -13.52 -9.43 4.39
C GLN A 110 -13.26 -10.63 3.46
N PHE A 111 -12.06 -11.24 3.50
CA PHE A 111 -11.63 -12.19 2.46
C PHE A 111 -11.26 -13.60 2.96
N LYS A 112 -10.99 -13.83 4.25
CA LYS A 112 -10.48 -15.14 4.74
C LYS A 112 -11.38 -16.34 4.40
N LYS A 113 -12.68 -16.12 4.22
CA LYS A 113 -13.67 -17.17 3.90
C LYS A 113 -13.87 -17.40 2.41
N ARG A 114 -13.22 -16.60 1.56
CA ARG A 114 -13.35 -16.64 0.10
C ARG A 114 -12.06 -17.17 -0.51
N LYS A 115 -12.13 -17.82 -1.67
CA LYS A 115 -10.90 -18.05 -2.45
C LYS A 115 -10.49 -16.74 -3.08
N ILE A 116 -9.20 -16.42 -3.08
CA ILE A 116 -8.66 -15.19 -3.69
C ILE A 116 -9.05 -15.07 -5.17
N SER A 117 -9.14 -16.21 -5.88
CA SER A 117 -9.59 -16.29 -7.27
C SER A 117 -11.06 -15.89 -7.49
N GLU A 118 -11.88 -15.87 -6.43
CA GLU A 118 -13.30 -15.49 -6.45
C GLU A 118 -13.51 -14.01 -6.04
N VAL A 119 -12.44 -13.30 -5.70
CA VAL A 119 -12.48 -11.86 -5.45
C VAL A 119 -12.28 -11.13 -6.76
N SER A 120 -13.21 -10.23 -7.11
CA SER A 120 -13.10 -9.45 -8.34
C SER A 120 -11.94 -8.46 -8.27
N ASP A 121 -11.40 -8.07 -9.42
CA ASP A 121 -10.30 -7.11 -9.48
C ASP A 121 -10.71 -5.72 -8.97
N ASP A 122 -11.99 -5.34 -9.12
CA ASP A 122 -12.55 -4.12 -8.55
C ASP A 122 -12.52 -4.15 -7.02
N GLU A 123 -12.93 -5.27 -6.40
CA GLU A 123 -12.88 -5.44 -4.95
C GLU A 123 -11.44 -5.41 -4.41
N LYS A 124 -10.51 -6.07 -5.10
CA LYS A 124 -9.09 -6.03 -4.75
C LYS A 124 -8.54 -4.61 -4.83
N SER A 125 -8.91 -3.89 -5.89
CA SER A 125 -8.44 -2.53 -6.14
C SER A 125 -8.95 -1.56 -5.09
N GLU A 126 -10.25 -1.62 -4.79
CA GLU A 126 -10.90 -0.82 -3.74
C GLU A 126 -10.25 -1.05 -2.38
N PHE A 127 -9.95 -2.31 -2.03
CA PHE A 127 -9.32 -2.66 -0.77
C PHE A 127 -7.93 -2.04 -0.60
N LEU A 128 -7.10 -2.14 -1.64
CA LEU A 128 -5.75 -1.56 -1.66
C LEU A 128 -5.80 -0.04 -1.65
N TYR A 129 -6.67 0.55 -2.49
CA TYR A 129 -6.81 2.00 -2.66
C TYR A 129 -7.13 2.73 -1.36
N LYS A 130 -8.02 2.17 -0.54
CA LYS A 130 -8.44 2.77 0.75
C LYS A 130 -7.30 2.89 1.78
N ARG A 131 -6.15 2.26 1.58
CA ARG A 131 -5.05 2.18 2.54
C ARG A 131 -3.80 2.98 2.19
N THR A 132 -3.68 3.47 0.97
CA THR A 132 -2.57 4.35 0.54
C THR A 132 -2.90 5.83 0.57
N GLY A 133 -4.17 6.15 0.78
CA GLY A 133 -4.64 7.52 0.85
C GLY A 133 -5.16 7.97 -0.51
N SER A 134 -6.46 8.00 -0.64
CA SER A 134 -7.12 9.15 -1.25
C SER A 134 -8.52 9.15 -0.69
N ASN A 135 -8.81 10.14 0.14
CA ASN A 135 -10.19 10.45 0.46
C ASN A 135 -10.85 10.90 -0.84
N SER A 136 -11.57 10.00 -1.51
CA SER A 136 -12.75 10.39 -2.30
C SER A 136 -13.78 10.97 -1.33
N GLY A 137 -13.51 12.18 -0.88
CA GLY A 137 -14.16 12.84 0.25
C GLY A 137 -13.82 14.33 0.33
N ARG A 138 -13.87 15.01 -0.82
CA ARG A 138 -14.28 16.41 -0.94
C ARG A 138 -15.09 16.58 -2.21
#